data_AF-A0A1X1XGY8-F1
#
_entry.id   AF-A0A1X1XGY8-F1
#
_cell.length_a   1.000
_cell.length_b   1.000
_cell.length_c   1.000
_cell.angle_alpha   90.00
_cell.angle_beta   90.00
_cell.angle_gamma   90.00
#
_symmetry.space_group_name_H-M   'P 1'
#
loop_
_entity.id
_entity.type
_entity.pdbx_description
1 polymer ?
#
loop_
_entity_poly.entity_id
_entity_poly.type
_entity_poly.pdbx_seq_one_letter_code
_entity_poly.pdbx_strand_id
1 'polypeptide(L)'
;MAFADSGREQPGRFDLQALASNASAERALDGLQEDAVPSPEQPPVDLTAAAFFDVDNTLVQGSSLVHFGRGLAARKYFTYRDVVGFIYAQAKFQLIGRENSNDVAAGRRKALAFIEGRSTAELIALGEEIYDEIIADKIWTGTRELAQMHLDAGQQVWLVTATPYELAVTIARRLGLTGALGTVAESVDGVFTGRLVGDLLHGTGKAHAVRSLAIREGLNLRRCTAYSDSYNDVPMLSLVGTAVAINPDARLRALARERGWEIRDFRTARKAARIGVPSALALGAAGGALAAAVSRRHERG
;
A
#
# COMPACT_ATOMS: atom_id res chain seq x y z
N MET A 1 -40.77 -39.34 18.48
CA MET A 1 -40.89 -37.89 18.74
C MET A 1 -39.55 -37.44 19.30
N ALA A 2 -38.65 -36.99 18.42
CA ALA A 2 -37.32 -36.51 18.81
C ALA A 2 -37.08 -35.23 18.00
N PHE A 3 -37.08 -34.11 18.71
CA PHE A 3 -36.74 -32.80 18.15
C PHE A 3 -35.23 -32.79 17.89
N ALA A 4 -34.85 -32.75 16.62
CA ALA A 4 -33.46 -32.56 16.23
C ALA A 4 -33.10 -31.08 16.37
N ASP A 5 -32.05 -30.89 17.15
CA ASP A 5 -31.29 -29.69 17.46
C ASP A 5 -31.08 -28.75 16.26
N SER A 6 -31.53 -27.50 16.42
CA SER A 6 -31.27 -26.40 15.49
C SER A 6 -29.79 -26.02 15.56
N GLY A 7 -29.02 -26.44 14.57
CA GLY A 7 -27.62 -26.06 14.40
C GLY A 7 -27.47 -24.55 14.37
N ARG A 8 -26.90 -23.98 15.43
CA ARG A 8 -26.40 -22.60 15.44
C ARG A 8 -25.17 -22.56 14.54
N GLU A 9 -25.28 -21.89 13.40
CA GLU A 9 -24.13 -21.55 12.57
C GLU A 9 -23.11 -20.76 13.40
N GLN A 10 -21.89 -21.28 13.51
CA GLN A 10 -20.77 -20.51 14.06
C GLN A 10 -20.44 -19.39 13.05
N PRO A 11 -20.15 -18.16 13.49
CA PRO A 11 -19.80 -17.06 12.59
C PRO A 11 -18.48 -17.41 11.89
N GLY A 12 -18.59 -17.94 10.68
CA GLY A 12 -17.48 -18.43 9.88
C GLY A 12 -16.71 -17.25 9.31
N ARG A 13 -15.39 -17.33 9.37
CA ARG A 13 -14.31 -16.52 8.75
C ARG A 13 -14.64 -15.68 7.48
N PHE A 14 -15.67 -16.03 6.72
CA PHE A 14 -16.21 -15.24 5.62
C PHE A 14 -16.81 -13.88 6.05
N ASP A 15 -17.36 -13.77 7.26
CA ASP A 15 -17.99 -12.53 7.72
C ASP A 15 -16.97 -11.41 8.04
N LEU A 16 -15.89 -11.75 8.75
CA LEU A 16 -14.88 -10.77 9.17
C LEU A 16 -14.16 -10.08 8.00
N GLN A 17 -13.94 -10.80 6.90
CA GLN A 17 -13.31 -10.22 5.72
C GLN A 17 -14.26 -9.27 4.98
N ALA A 18 -15.54 -9.62 4.88
CA ALA A 18 -16.56 -8.73 4.30
C ALA A 18 -16.72 -7.47 5.16
N LEU A 19 -16.77 -7.63 6.48
CA LEU A 19 -16.83 -6.52 7.44
C LEU A 19 -15.65 -5.55 7.25
N ALA A 20 -14.42 -6.05 7.22
CA ALA A 20 -13.25 -5.20 6.98
C ALA A 20 -13.27 -4.49 5.63
N SER A 21 -13.67 -5.20 4.57
CA SER A 21 -13.73 -4.63 3.23
C SER A 21 -14.73 -3.49 3.13
N ASN A 22 -15.91 -3.67 3.76
CA ASN A 22 -16.95 -2.64 3.79
C ASN A 22 -16.56 -1.47 4.69
N ALA A 23 -15.99 -1.73 5.86
CA ALA A 23 -15.50 -0.69 6.76
C ALA A 23 -14.43 0.17 6.09
N SER A 24 -13.52 -0.46 5.33
CA SER A 24 -12.51 0.26 4.54
C SER A 24 -13.15 1.16 3.48
N ALA A 25 -14.13 0.66 2.73
CA ALA A 25 -14.85 1.44 1.73
C ALA A 25 -15.67 2.58 2.33
N GLU A 26 -16.34 2.37 3.47
CA GLU A 26 -17.07 3.41 4.19
C GLU A 26 -16.13 4.51 4.68
N ARG A 27 -15.05 4.13 5.36
CA ARG A 27 -14.07 5.09 5.87
C ARG A 27 -13.43 5.91 4.74
N ALA A 28 -13.20 5.28 3.59
CA ALA A 28 -12.69 5.95 2.39
C ALA A 28 -13.64 7.06 1.89
N LEU A 29 -14.94 6.82 1.90
CA LEU A 29 -15.95 7.80 1.48
C LEU A 29 -16.12 8.93 2.49
N ASP A 30 -16.06 8.62 3.79
CA ASP A 30 -16.08 9.66 4.84
C ASP A 30 -14.91 10.65 4.64
N GLY A 31 -13.72 10.12 4.28
CA GLY A 31 -12.55 10.95 3.97
C GLY A 31 -12.73 11.86 2.74
N LEU A 32 -13.51 11.47 1.74
CA LEU A 32 -13.79 12.33 0.58
C LEU A 32 -14.65 13.55 0.95
N GLN A 33 -15.55 13.41 1.92
CA GLN A 33 -16.45 14.49 2.34
C GLN A 33 -15.73 15.59 3.11
N GLU A 34 -14.64 15.26 3.80
CA GLU A 34 -13.83 16.21 4.57
C GLU A 34 -12.95 17.12 3.69
N ASP A 35 -12.47 16.62 2.54
CA ASP A 35 -11.45 17.27 1.71
C ASP A 35 -12.02 17.96 0.42
N ALA A 36 -13.34 18.12 0.31
CA ALA A 36 -14.01 18.65 -0.89
C ALA A 36 -13.82 20.17 -1.10
N VAL A 37 -12.68 20.58 -1.66
CA VAL A 37 -12.50 21.88 -2.32
C VAL A 37 -12.11 21.65 -3.78
N PRO A 38 -13.04 21.74 -4.75
CA PRO A 38 -12.71 21.52 -6.16
C PRO A 38 -11.81 22.64 -6.70
N SER A 39 -10.70 22.24 -7.33
CA SER A 39 -9.79 23.15 -8.03
C SER A 39 -10.27 23.41 -9.47
N PRO A 40 -10.24 24.64 -9.98
CA PRO A 40 -10.95 25.05 -11.19
C PRO A 40 -10.34 24.58 -12.54
N GLU A 41 -9.20 23.88 -12.54
CA GLU A 41 -8.47 23.48 -13.77
C GLU A 41 -8.54 21.96 -14.07
N GLN A 42 -9.41 21.20 -13.40
CA GLN A 42 -9.43 19.75 -13.59
C GLN A 42 -10.00 19.34 -14.96
N PRO A 43 -9.42 18.33 -15.62
CA PRO A 43 -9.96 17.76 -16.85
C PRO A 43 -11.40 17.25 -16.64
N PRO A 44 -12.19 17.05 -17.71
CA PRO A 44 -13.54 16.49 -17.59
C PRO A 44 -13.50 15.18 -16.81
N VAL A 45 -14.21 15.14 -15.68
CA VAL A 45 -14.15 14.01 -14.76
C VAL A 45 -14.79 12.77 -15.39
N ASP A 46 -14.05 11.66 -15.45
CA ASP A 46 -14.61 10.34 -15.78
C ASP A 46 -15.17 9.72 -14.50
N LEU A 47 -16.46 9.97 -14.27
CA LEU A 47 -17.17 9.50 -13.08
C LEU A 47 -17.34 7.97 -13.02
N THR A 48 -16.89 7.22 -14.03
CA THR A 48 -17.16 5.78 -14.13
C THR A 48 -15.91 4.91 -14.19
N ALA A 49 -14.72 5.51 -14.19
CA ALA A 49 -13.45 4.79 -14.24
C ALA A 49 -12.54 5.20 -13.08
N ALA A 50 -11.75 4.24 -12.62
CA ALA A 50 -10.79 4.44 -11.55
C ALA A 50 -9.55 3.56 -11.76
N ALA A 51 -8.46 3.95 -11.09
CA ALA A 51 -7.25 3.19 -11.00
C ALA A 51 -6.96 2.79 -9.55
N PHE A 52 -6.72 1.51 -9.32
CA PHE A 52 -6.47 0.92 -8.01
C PHE A 52 -5.01 0.50 -7.89
N PHE A 53 -4.29 1.08 -6.95
CA PHE A 53 -2.86 0.82 -6.73
C PHE A 53 -2.64 0.11 -5.40
N ASP A 54 -2.04 -1.07 -5.45
CA ASP A 54 -1.35 -1.58 -4.27
C ASP A 54 -0.21 -0.63 -3.85
N VAL A 55 0.19 -0.69 -2.59
CA VAL A 55 1.18 0.23 -2.00
C VAL A 55 2.56 -0.43 -1.91
N ASP A 56 2.69 -1.52 -1.18
CA ASP A 56 4.00 -2.10 -0.84
C ASP A 56 4.64 -2.75 -2.07
N ASN A 57 5.89 -2.42 -2.37
CA ASN A 57 6.63 -2.78 -3.60
C ASN A 57 6.01 -2.34 -4.95
N THR A 58 4.74 -1.94 -4.97
CA THR A 58 4.02 -1.42 -6.13
C THR A 58 4.24 0.10 -6.27
N LEU A 59 3.76 0.90 -5.32
CA LEU A 59 3.92 2.35 -5.28
C LEU A 59 5.14 2.77 -4.44
N VAL A 60 5.30 2.14 -3.27
CA VAL A 60 6.37 2.38 -2.31
C VAL A 60 7.40 1.25 -2.43
N GLN A 61 8.69 1.58 -2.38
CA GLN A 61 9.77 0.61 -2.35
C GLN A 61 9.83 -0.08 -0.98
N GLY A 62 9.64 -1.39 -0.95
CA GLY A 62 9.57 -2.15 0.30
C GLY A 62 8.23 -1.98 1.01
N SER A 63 8.18 -2.34 2.29
CA SER A 63 6.94 -2.26 3.07
C SER A 63 6.77 -0.88 3.73
N SER A 64 5.66 -0.22 3.42
CA SER A 64 5.23 1.04 4.04
C SER A 64 5.07 0.89 5.55
N LEU A 65 4.56 -0.24 6.03
CA LEU A 65 4.42 -0.51 7.47
C LEU A 65 5.78 -0.59 8.18
N VAL A 66 6.81 -1.15 7.53
CA VAL A 66 8.16 -1.20 8.08
C VAL A 66 8.78 0.20 8.14
N HIS A 67 8.61 1.00 7.09
CA HIS A 67 9.08 2.39 7.08
C HIS A 67 8.39 3.22 8.17
N PHE A 68 7.08 3.04 8.32
CA PHE A 68 6.29 3.69 9.35
C PHE A 68 6.71 3.27 10.76
N GLY A 69 6.82 1.96 11.01
CA GLY A 69 7.32 1.45 12.29
C GLY A 69 8.71 1.99 12.64
N ARG A 70 9.62 2.13 11.66
CA ARG A 70 10.93 2.76 11.88
C ARG A 70 10.81 4.23 12.28
N GLY A 71 9.92 4.98 11.63
CA GLY A 71 9.64 6.38 11.95
C GLY A 71 9.05 6.55 13.35
N LEU A 72 8.10 5.70 13.74
CA LEU A 72 7.52 5.65 15.09
C LEU A 72 8.56 5.31 16.15
N ALA A 73 9.44 4.35 15.87
CA ALA A 73 10.52 3.98 16.79
C ALA A 73 11.51 5.12 17.02
N ALA A 74 11.88 5.86 15.97
CA ALA A 74 12.76 7.03 16.08
C ALA A 74 12.16 8.13 16.99
N ARG A 75 10.84 8.19 17.08
CA ARG A 75 10.08 9.12 17.92
C ARG A 75 9.73 8.56 19.30
N LYS A 76 10.30 7.40 19.68
CA LYS A 76 10.03 6.71 20.96
C LYS A 76 8.53 6.44 21.20
N TYR A 77 7.79 6.23 20.12
CA TYR A 77 6.34 6.00 20.17
C TYR A 77 5.99 4.68 20.88
N PHE A 78 6.83 3.66 20.70
CA PHE A 78 6.67 2.37 21.36
C PHE A 78 7.18 2.40 22.80
N THR A 79 6.37 1.89 23.72
CA THR A 79 6.82 1.62 25.08
C THR A 79 7.69 0.35 25.13
N TYR A 80 8.46 0.18 26.21
CA TYR A 80 9.19 -1.07 26.43
C TYR A 80 8.27 -2.30 26.43
N ARG A 81 7.04 -2.16 26.94
CA ARG A 81 6.05 -3.25 26.98
C ARG A 81 5.57 -3.63 25.57
N ASP A 82 5.43 -2.65 24.67
CA ASP A 82 5.05 -2.90 23.27
C ASP A 82 6.14 -3.68 22.55
N VAL A 83 7.40 -3.25 22.70
CA VAL A 83 8.55 -3.92 22.09
C VAL A 83 8.67 -5.37 22.56
N VAL A 84 8.59 -5.60 23.88
CA VAL A 84 8.60 -6.96 24.45
C VAL A 84 7.39 -7.78 23.95
N GLY A 85 6.22 -7.15 23.85
CA GLY A 85 5.01 -7.76 23.31
C GLY A 85 5.18 -8.23 21.86
N PHE A 86 5.77 -7.41 21.00
CA PHE A 86 6.06 -7.75 19.60
C PHE A 86 7.06 -8.90 19.49
N ILE A 87 8.15 -8.86 20.26
CA ILE A 87 9.16 -9.94 20.26
C ILE A 87 8.52 -11.26 20.69
N TYR A 88 7.71 -11.24 21.73
CA TYR A 88 7.00 -12.43 22.20
C TYR A 88 6.02 -12.97 21.14
N ALA A 89 5.23 -12.09 20.51
CA ALA A 89 4.29 -12.48 19.46
C ALA A 89 5.03 -13.11 18.27
N GLN A 90 6.15 -12.52 17.84
CA GLN A 90 6.97 -13.02 16.75
C GLN A 90 7.60 -14.37 17.08
N ALA A 91 8.15 -14.53 18.28
CA ALA A 91 8.72 -15.81 18.74
C ALA A 91 7.64 -16.91 18.83
N LYS A 92 6.46 -16.58 19.38
CA LYS A 92 5.31 -17.49 19.43
C LYS A 92 4.90 -17.95 18.02
N PHE A 93 4.83 -17.03 17.07
CA PHE A 93 4.46 -17.34 15.69
C PHE A 93 5.47 -18.29 15.01
N GLN A 94 6.77 -18.08 15.21
CA GLN A 94 7.82 -18.95 14.67
C GLN A 94 7.84 -20.34 15.32
N LEU A 95 7.50 -20.44 16.60
CA LEU A 95 7.54 -21.69 17.35
C LEU A 95 6.29 -22.56 17.15
N ILE A 96 5.10 -21.95 17.08
CA ILE A 96 3.82 -22.68 17.11
C ILE A 96 3.31 -22.99 15.69
N GLY A 97 3.88 -22.38 14.65
CA GLY A 97 3.75 -22.85 13.27
C GLY A 97 2.33 -23.27 12.89
N ARG A 98 1.45 -22.26 12.75
CA ARG A 98 -0.01 -22.30 12.46
C ARG A 98 -0.87 -22.17 13.73
N GLU A 99 -1.46 -20.99 13.90
CA GLU A 99 -2.42 -20.74 14.98
C GLU A 99 -3.79 -21.41 14.69
N ASN A 100 -4.35 -22.01 15.74
CA ASN A 100 -5.78 -22.32 15.86
C ASN A 100 -6.61 -21.03 15.72
N SER A 101 -7.83 -21.14 15.20
CA SER A 101 -8.74 -20.01 14.92
C SER A 101 -9.01 -19.08 16.12
N ASN A 102 -8.97 -19.59 17.34
CA ASN A 102 -9.14 -18.79 18.57
C ASN A 102 -7.92 -17.95 18.95
N ASP A 103 -6.72 -18.28 18.46
CA ASP A 103 -5.47 -17.57 18.76
C ASP A 103 -5.26 -16.36 17.83
N VAL A 104 -5.85 -16.42 16.63
CA VAL A 104 -5.72 -15.37 15.59
C VAL A 104 -6.35 -14.05 16.03
N ALA A 105 -7.53 -14.08 16.67
CA ALA A 105 -8.18 -12.87 17.19
C ALA A 105 -7.39 -12.24 18.35
N ALA A 106 -6.75 -13.06 19.19
CA ALA A 106 -5.88 -12.58 20.27
C ALA A 106 -4.54 -12.04 19.72
N GLY A 107 -3.99 -12.64 18.67
CA GLY A 107 -2.81 -12.15 17.95
C GLY A 107 -3.06 -10.79 17.27
N ARG A 108 -4.24 -10.60 16.67
CA ARG A 108 -4.66 -9.32 16.03
C ARG A 108 -4.79 -8.17 17.01
N ARG A 109 -5.41 -8.41 18.19
CA ARG A 109 -5.45 -7.42 19.28
C ARG A 109 -4.06 -7.01 19.74
N LYS A 110 -3.14 -7.97 19.87
CA LYS A 110 -1.75 -7.68 20.27
C LYS A 110 -0.98 -6.86 19.25
N ALA A 111 -1.26 -7.03 17.95
CA ALA A 111 -0.58 -6.26 16.90
C ALA A 111 -0.93 -4.76 16.92
N LEU A 112 -2.11 -4.38 17.44
CA LEU A 112 -2.56 -2.99 17.55
C LEU A 112 -2.51 -2.43 18.98
N ALA A 113 -2.03 -3.20 19.95
CA ALA A 113 -1.96 -2.75 21.34
C ALA A 113 -1.14 -1.44 21.50
N PHE A 114 -0.14 -1.22 20.63
CA PHE A 114 0.71 -0.03 20.69
C PHE A 114 -0.01 1.29 20.31
N ILE A 115 -1.16 1.20 19.64
CA ILE A 115 -2.00 2.37 19.31
C ILE A 115 -3.21 2.49 20.23
N GLU A 116 -3.48 1.52 21.10
CA GLU A 116 -4.64 1.53 22.00
C GLU A 116 -4.62 2.78 22.92
N GLY A 117 -5.76 3.46 23.00
CA GLY A 117 -5.92 4.67 23.82
C GLY A 117 -5.30 5.93 23.23
N ARG A 118 -4.71 5.86 22.03
CA ARG A 118 -4.16 7.03 21.33
C ARG A 118 -5.16 7.62 20.35
N SER A 119 -4.99 8.90 20.05
CA SER A 119 -5.88 9.58 19.10
C SER A 119 -5.54 9.20 17.66
N THR A 120 -6.56 9.12 16.80
CA THR A 120 -6.39 8.93 15.35
C THR A 120 -5.62 10.11 14.74
N ALA A 121 -5.87 11.32 15.23
CA ALA A 121 -5.19 12.54 14.80
C ALA A 121 -3.68 12.51 15.09
N GLU A 122 -3.25 12.00 16.25
CA GLU A 122 -1.82 11.81 16.57
C GLU A 122 -1.16 10.88 15.55
N LEU A 123 -1.79 9.75 15.21
CA LEU A 123 -1.20 8.81 14.25
C LEU A 123 -1.14 9.38 12.83
N ILE A 124 -2.13 10.18 12.43
CA ILE A 124 -2.13 10.90 11.14
C ILE A 124 -0.99 11.93 11.10
N ALA A 125 -0.83 12.75 12.14
CA ALA A 125 0.26 13.74 12.22
C ALA A 125 1.64 13.08 12.14
N LEU A 126 1.85 11.99 12.87
CA LEU A 126 3.07 11.18 12.78
C LEU A 126 3.24 10.57 11.38
N GLY A 127 2.15 10.13 10.75
CA GLY A 127 2.11 9.67 9.36
C GLY A 127 2.64 10.71 8.39
N GLU A 128 2.22 11.96 8.54
CA GLU A 128 2.65 13.07 7.67
C GLU A 128 4.16 13.35 7.81
N GLU A 129 4.67 13.43 9.04
CA GLU A 129 6.10 13.64 9.28
C GLU A 129 6.95 12.48 8.73
N ILE A 130 6.51 11.23 8.99
CA ILE A 130 7.23 10.03 8.53
C ILE A 130 7.16 9.90 7.01
N TYR A 131 6.08 10.39 6.39
CA TYR A 131 5.99 10.45 4.94
C TYR A 131 7.12 11.32 4.39
N ASP A 132 7.26 12.55 4.89
CA ASP A 132 8.22 13.53 4.39
C ASP A 132 9.68 13.06 4.62
N GLU A 133 9.95 12.44 5.76
CA GLU A 133 11.31 12.00 6.13
C GLU A 133 11.74 10.68 5.45
N ILE A 134 10.79 9.78 5.17
CA ILE A 134 11.11 8.39 4.79
C ILE A 134 10.39 7.95 3.53
N ILE A 135 9.08 8.11 3.45
CA ILE A 135 8.27 7.43 2.42
C ILE A 135 8.37 8.15 1.07
N ALA A 136 8.46 9.48 1.05
CA ALA A 136 8.56 10.27 -0.18
C ALA A 136 9.70 9.79 -1.09
N ASP A 137 10.89 9.55 -0.51
CA ASP A 137 12.09 9.05 -1.22
C ASP A 137 11.99 7.58 -1.67
N LYS A 138 10.96 6.87 -1.21
CA LYS A 138 10.70 5.47 -1.55
C LYS A 138 9.61 5.31 -2.59
N ILE A 139 8.96 6.37 -3.04
CA ILE A 139 7.98 6.27 -4.13
C ILE A 139 8.69 5.88 -5.43
N TRP A 140 8.14 4.90 -6.14
CA TRP A 140 8.57 4.59 -7.50
C TRP A 140 8.10 5.68 -8.45
N THR A 141 9.03 6.42 -9.06
CA THR A 141 8.71 7.47 -10.04
C THR A 141 7.79 6.95 -11.14
N GLY A 142 8.09 5.78 -11.72
CA GLY A 142 7.26 5.20 -12.77
C GLY A 142 5.85 4.79 -12.32
N THR A 143 5.66 4.40 -11.06
CA THR A 143 4.30 4.13 -10.52
C THR A 143 3.56 5.43 -10.25
N ARG A 144 4.26 6.48 -9.77
CA ARG A 144 3.68 7.81 -9.60
C ARG A 144 3.23 8.41 -10.94
N GLU A 145 4.01 8.24 -12.00
CA GLU A 145 3.65 8.68 -13.35
C GLU A 145 2.39 7.97 -13.88
N LEU A 146 2.22 6.68 -13.58
CA LEU A 146 0.99 5.95 -13.89
C LEU A 146 -0.22 6.51 -13.13
N ALA A 147 -0.06 6.82 -11.84
CA ALA A 147 -1.13 7.47 -11.07
C ALA A 147 -1.48 8.84 -11.66
N GLN A 148 -0.48 9.64 -12.03
CA GLN A 148 -0.70 10.95 -12.65
C GLN A 148 -1.41 10.84 -13.99
N MET A 149 -1.05 9.86 -14.83
CA MET A 149 -1.74 9.60 -16.10
C MET A 149 -3.25 9.39 -15.91
N HIS A 150 -3.66 8.69 -14.85
CA HIS A 150 -5.07 8.47 -14.54
C HIS A 150 -5.77 9.76 -14.07
N LEU A 151 -5.10 10.54 -13.21
CA LEU A 151 -5.60 11.85 -12.78
C LEU A 151 -5.77 12.82 -13.96
N ASP A 152 -4.79 12.86 -14.87
CA ASP A 152 -4.81 13.69 -16.07
C ASP A 152 -5.93 13.26 -17.05
N ALA A 153 -6.36 11.99 -16.97
CA ALA A 153 -7.51 11.47 -17.70
C ALA A 153 -8.86 11.71 -16.97
N GLY A 154 -8.86 12.44 -15.85
CA GLY A 154 -10.05 12.73 -15.05
C GLY A 154 -10.58 11.54 -14.25
N GLN A 155 -9.79 10.48 -14.08
CA GLN A 155 -10.20 9.26 -13.38
C GLN A 155 -9.88 9.35 -11.89
N GLN A 156 -10.65 8.61 -11.08
CA GLN A 156 -10.33 8.46 -9.67
C GLN A 156 -9.08 7.59 -9.48
N VAL A 157 -8.23 7.91 -8.51
CA VAL A 157 -7.04 7.12 -8.17
C VAL A 157 -7.06 6.74 -6.70
N TRP A 158 -7.08 5.44 -6.44
CA TRP A 158 -7.25 4.87 -5.11
C TRP A 158 -6.07 3.98 -4.73
N LEU A 159 -5.57 4.11 -3.51
CA LEU A 159 -4.68 3.13 -2.90
C LEU A 159 -5.47 1.94 -2.34
N VAL A 160 -4.94 0.73 -2.42
CA VAL A 160 -5.59 -0.48 -1.88
C VAL A 160 -4.55 -1.35 -1.17
N THR A 161 -4.53 -1.32 0.17
CA THR A 161 -3.42 -1.85 0.96
C THR A 161 -3.84 -2.54 2.26
N ALA A 162 -3.00 -3.47 2.73
CA ALA A 162 -3.14 -4.07 4.05
C ALA A 162 -2.60 -3.17 5.18
N THR A 163 -1.89 -2.08 4.83
CA THR A 163 -1.41 -1.06 5.76
C THR A 163 -2.58 -0.34 6.44
N PRO A 164 -2.42 0.18 7.68
CA PRO A 164 -3.44 0.97 8.36
C PRO A 164 -3.97 2.11 7.48
N TYR A 165 -5.28 2.34 7.54
CA TYR A 165 -5.98 3.35 6.76
C TYR A 165 -5.35 4.76 6.93
N GLU A 166 -4.97 5.15 8.14
CA GLU A 166 -4.42 6.47 8.46
C GLU A 166 -3.12 6.76 7.69
N LEU A 167 -2.25 5.75 7.55
CA LEU A 167 -1.04 5.89 6.75
C LEU A 167 -1.37 5.89 5.25
N ALA A 168 -2.29 5.03 4.83
CA ALA A 168 -2.69 4.94 3.42
C ALA A 168 -3.31 6.25 2.91
N VAL A 169 -4.22 6.87 3.69
CA VAL A 169 -4.83 8.15 3.33
C VAL A 169 -3.82 9.29 3.35
N THR A 170 -2.84 9.26 4.27
CA THR A 170 -1.74 10.23 4.29
C THR A 170 -0.92 10.17 2.99
N ILE A 171 -0.57 8.96 2.53
CA ILE A 171 0.15 8.78 1.25
C ILE A 171 -0.71 9.27 0.08
N ALA A 172 -2.01 8.94 0.07
CA ALA A 172 -2.93 9.37 -0.99
C ALA A 172 -3.00 10.90 -1.07
N ARG A 173 -3.23 11.58 0.06
CA ARG A 173 -3.30 13.05 0.14
C ARG A 173 -2.00 13.71 -0.32
N ARG A 174 -0.85 13.25 0.19
CA ARG A 174 0.47 13.79 -0.19
C ARG A 174 0.79 13.63 -1.68
N LEU A 175 0.21 12.63 -2.33
CA LEU A 175 0.35 12.38 -3.77
C LEU A 175 -0.77 13.00 -4.62
N GLY A 176 -1.76 13.67 -4.02
CA GLY A 176 -2.90 14.23 -4.74
C GLY A 176 -3.84 13.19 -5.34
N LEU A 177 -3.91 11.99 -4.74
CA LEU A 177 -4.81 10.92 -5.18
C LEU A 177 -6.21 11.12 -4.60
N THR A 178 -7.20 10.39 -5.12
CA THR A 178 -8.59 10.46 -4.66
C THR A 178 -8.74 9.97 -3.23
N GLY A 179 -8.10 8.85 -2.88
CA GLY A 179 -8.17 8.33 -1.52
C GLY A 179 -7.50 6.97 -1.34
N ALA A 180 -7.86 6.27 -0.26
CA ALA A 180 -7.27 4.98 0.07
C ALA A 180 -8.30 4.01 0.68
N LEU A 181 -8.13 2.74 0.36
CA LEU A 181 -8.71 1.57 1.02
C LEU A 181 -7.59 0.91 1.83
N GLY A 182 -7.68 0.96 3.16
CA GLY A 182 -6.70 0.39 4.08
C GLY A 182 -7.34 -0.54 5.12
N THR A 183 -6.49 -1.18 5.92
CA THR A 183 -6.92 -1.91 7.12
C THR A 183 -7.47 -0.91 8.15
N VAL A 184 -8.67 -1.14 8.66
CA VAL A 184 -9.34 -0.24 9.60
C VAL A 184 -9.11 -0.70 11.04
N ALA A 185 -8.42 0.11 11.83
CA ALA A 185 -8.41 -0.01 13.29
C ALA A 185 -9.69 0.63 13.85
N GLU A 186 -10.34 -0.06 14.78
CA GLU A 186 -11.53 0.44 15.44
C GLU A 186 -11.15 1.65 16.33
N SER A 187 -11.94 2.72 16.20
CA SER A 187 -11.84 3.90 17.04
C SER A 187 -13.23 4.35 17.49
N VAL A 188 -13.29 4.96 18.66
CA VAL A 188 -14.50 5.57 19.23
C VAL A 188 -14.12 6.98 19.63
N ASP A 189 -14.89 7.98 19.18
CA ASP A 189 -14.64 9.40 19.44
C ASP A 189 -13.20 9.85 19.10
N GLY A 190 -12.65 9.31 18.01
CA GLY A 190 -11.29 9.62 17.55
C GLY A 190 -10.17 8.96 18.35
N VAL A 191 -10.47 7.98 19.22
CA VAL A 191 -9.49 7.24 20.02
C VAL A 191 -9.50 5.76 19.65
N PHE A 192 -8.33 5.18 19.38
CA PHE A 192 -8.22 3.76 19.02
C PHE A 192 -8.54 2.83 20.19
N THR A 193 -9.31 1.77 19.91
CA THR A 193 -9.67 0.75 20.90
C THR A 193 -8.67 -0.41 20.98
N GLY A 194 -7.63 -0.40 20.13
CA GLY A 194 -6.67 -1.51 19.99
C GLY A 194 -7.22 -2.73 19.23
N ARG A 195 -8.39 -2.61 18.58
CA ARG A 195 -9.02 -3.68 17.79
C ARG A 195 -9.07 -3.34 16.31
N LEU A 196 -9.25 -4.36 15.48
CA LEU A 196 -9.56 -4.21 14.05
C LEU A 196 -11.08 -4.22 13.85
N VAL A 197 -11.56 -3.45 12.89
CA VAL A 197 -12.90 -3.66 12.33
C VAL A 197 -12.80 -4.79 11.31
N GLY A 198 -13.17 -6.02 11.71
CA GLY A 198 -13.03 -7.22 10.88
C GLY A 198 -11.61 -7.80 10.85
N ASP A 199 -11.07 -7.98 9.65
CA ASP A 199 -9.73 -8.51 9.36
C ASP A 199 -8.81 -7.49 8.63
N LEU A 200 -7.55 -7.85 8.40
CA LEU A 200 -6.65 -7.10 7.53
C LEU A 200 -7.18 -7.05 6.10
N LEU A 201 -7.00 -5.91 5.43
CA LEU A 201 -7.38 -5.74 4.02
C LEU A 201 -6.34 -6.39 3.09
N HIS A 202 -6.37 -7.72 3.01
CA HIS A 202 -5.43 -8.52 2.24
C HIS A 202 -6.12 -9.52 1.31
N GLY A 203 -5.47 -9.84 0.18
CA GLY A 203 -5.93 -10.83 -0.78
C GLY A 203 -7.35 -10.56 -1.29
N THR A 204 -8.25 -11.51 -1.08
CA THR A 204 -9.68 -11.39 -1.47
C THR A 204 -10.39 -10.19 -0.82
N GLY A 205 -9.93 -9.72 0.34
CA GLY A 205 -10.48 -8.55 1.01
C GLY A 205 -10.27 -7.28 0.19
N LYS A 206 -9.13 -7.13 -0.47
CA LYS A 206 -8.89 -6.00 -1.38
C LYS A 206 -9.89 -6.00 -2.54
N ALA A 207 -10.14 -7.16 -3.14
CA ALA A 207 -11.11 -7.27 -4.24
C ALA A 207 -12.55 -6.96 -3.78
N HIS A 208 -12.92 -7.36 -2.56
CA HIS A 208 -14.20 -7.00 -1.97
C HIS A 208 -14.31 -5.50 -1.70
N ALA A 209 -13.27 -4.86 -1.14
CA ALA A 209 -13.28 -3.43 -0.88
C ALA A 209 -13.38 -2.61 -2.17
N VAL A 210 -12.63 -2.99 -3.21
CA VAL A 210 -12.73 -2.38 -4.54
C VAL A 210 -14.14 -2.53 -5.12
N ARG A 211 -14.78 -3.69 -4.96
CA ARG A 211 -16.17 -3.90 -5.41
C ARG A 211 -17.15 -3.04 -4.61
N SER A 212 -17.02 -2.98 -3.29
CA SER A 212 -17.88 -2.16 -2.43
C SER A 212 -17.74 -0.68 -2.74
N LEU A 213 -16.52 -0.19 -2.97
CA LEU A 213 -16.26 1.17 -3.42
C LEU A 213 -16.88 1.42 -4.80
N ALA A 214 -16.68 0.52 -5.76
CA ALA A 214 -17.23 0.66 -7.11
C ALA A 214 -18.76 0.76 -7.14
N ILE A 215 -19.46 0.02 -6.27
CA ILE A 215 -20.91 0.12 -6.13
C ILE A 215 -21.33 1.50 -5.62
N ARG A 216 -20.60 2.05 -4.64
CA ARG A 216 -20.95 3.32 -3.99
C ARG A 216 -20.63 4.53 -4.87
N GLU A 217 -19.52 4.49 -5.58
CA GLU A 217 -19.05 5.54 -6.48
C GLU A 217 -19.59 5.42 -7.91
N GLY A 218 -20.33 4.35 -8.23
CA GLY A 218 -20.88 4.14 -9.58
C GLY A 218 -19.83 3.74 -10.64
N LEU A 219 -18.72 3.13 -10.21
CA LEU A 219 -17.61 2.77 -11.10
C LEU A 219 -17.93 1.54 -11.95
N ASN A 220 -17.64 1.62 -13.24
CA ASN A 220 -17.62 0.47 -14.12
C ASN A 220 -16.25 -0.20 -14.06
N LEU A 221 -16.17 -1.32 -13.33
CA LEU A 221 -14.92 -2.06 -13.14
C LEU A 221 -14.26 -2.50 -14.45
N ARG A 222 -15.02 -2.69 -15.55
CA ARG A 222 -14.45 -3.00 -16.88
C ARG A 222 -13.72 -1.83 -17.53
N ARG A 223 -13.93 -0.61 -17.04
CA ARG A 223 -13.18 0.60 -17.43
C ARG A 223 -12.05 0.93 -16.46
N CYS A 224 -11.95 0.20 -15.36
CA CYS A 224 -10.96 0.45 -14.32
C CYS A 224 -9.65 -0.28 -14.60
N THR A 225 -8.59 0.21 -13.97
CA THR A 225 -7.25 -0.40 -14.01
C THR A 225 -6.80 -0.78 -12.60
N ALA A 226 -6.03 -1.86 -12.46
CA ALA A 226 -5.44 -2.25 -11.19
C ALA A 226 -3.95 -2.58 -11.33
N TYR A 227 -3.16 -2.17 -10.34
CA TYR A 227 -1.71 -2.29 -10.29
C TYR A 227 -1.27 -3.01 -9.01
N SER A 228 -0.45 -4.05 -9.13
CA SER A 228 0.13 -4.74 -7.96
C SER A 228 1.41 -5.52 -8.31
N ASP A 229 2.25 -5.78 -7.32
CA ASP A 229 3.43 -6.64 -7.39
C ASP A 229 3.19 -8.09 -6.93
N SER A 230 2.10 -8.34 -6.20
CA SER A 230 1.92 -9.57 -5.46
C SER A 230 0.90 -10.52 -6.09
N TYR A 231 1.22 -11.81 -6.10
CA TYR A 231 0.26 -12.85 -6.47
C TYR A 231 -0.99 -12.85 -5.56
N ASN A 232 -0.89 -12.34 -4.33
CA ASN A 232 -2.03 -12.27 -3.42
C ASN A 232 -3.14 -11.35 -3.95
N ASP A 233 -2.80 -10.39 -4.81
CA ASP A 233 -3.73 -9.41 -5.35
C ASP A 233 -4.37 -9.84 -6.68
N VAL A 234 -4.12 -11.08 -7.14
CA VAL A 234 -4.77 -11.64 -8.33
C VAL A 234 -6.30 -11.52 -8.31
N PRO A 235 -7.01 -11.70 -7.18
CA PRO A 235 -8.46 -11.44 -7.13
C PRO A 235 -8.84 -10.00 -7.49
N MET A 236 -8.06 -9.00 -7.05
CA MET A 236 -8.28 -7.59 -7.37
C MET A 236 -7.93 -7.31 -8.84
N LEU A 237 -6.77 -7.80 -9.30
CA LEU A 237 -6.34 -7.65 -10.69
C LEU A 237 -7.33 -8.30 -11.67
N SER A 238 -7.95 -9.41 -11.29
CA SER A 238 -8.93 -10.11 -12.14
C SER A 238 -10.33 -9.46 -12.15
N LEU A 239 -10.58 -8.48 -11.27
CA LEU A 239 -11.88 -7.82 -11.13
C LEU A 239 -12.09 -6.71 -12.17
N VAL A 240 -11.00 -6.09 -12.61
CA VAL A 240 -11.00 -4.88 -13.44
C VAL A 240 -10.79 -5.19 -14.92
N GLY A 241 -11.02 -4.20 -15.78
CA GLY A 241 -10.83 -4.31 -17.22
C GLY A 241 -9.36 -4.35 -17.65
N THR A 242 -8.46 -3.71 -16.91
CA THR A 242 -7.03 -3.68 -17.21
C THR A 242 -6.21 -4.01 -15.97
N ALA A 243 -5.39 -5.05 -16.06
CA ALA A 243 -4.49 -5.46 -14.99
C ALA A 243 -3.03 -5.25 -15.40
N VAL A 244 -2.26 -4.62 -14.52
CA VAL A 244 -0.84 -4.33 -14.75
C VAL A 244 -0.01 -4.84 -13.57
N ALA A 245 0.93 -5.72 -13.85
CA ALA A 245 1.84 -6.27 -12.86
C ALA A 245 3.07 -5.35 -12.71
N ILE A 246 3.21 -4.70 -11.55
CA ILE A 246 4.29 -3.77 -11.24
C ILE A 246 5.35 -4.46 -10.39
N ASN A 247 6.61 -4.45 -10.79
CA ASN A 247 7.70 -5.10 -10.06
C ASN A 247 7.38 -6.55 -9.59
N PRO A 248 6.70 -7.40 -10.39
CA PRO A 248 6.00 -8.55 -9.85
C PRO A 248 6.93 -9.57 -9.17
N ASP A 249 6.37 -10.27 -8.18
CA ASP A 249 6.93 -11.51 -7.67
C ASP A 249 6.98 -12.60 -8.76
N ALA A 250 7.65 -13.72 -8.48
CA ALA A 250 7.82 -14.78 -9.48
C ALA A 250 6.49 -15.40 -9.93
N ARG A 251 5.52 -15.55 -9.02
CA ARG A 251 4.23 -16.18 -9.29
C ARG A 251 3.33 -15.24 -10.07
N LEU A 252 3.23 -13.98 -9.69
CA LEU A 252 2.47 -12.97 -10.43
C LEU A 252 3.07 -12.76 -11.82
N ARG A 253 4.40 -12.73 -11.96
CA ARG A 253 5.05 -12.62 -13.28
C ARG A 253 4.68 -13.78 -14.21
N ALA A 254 4.66 -15.01 -13.71
CA ALA A 254 4.27 -16.17 -14.50
C ALA A 254 2.82 -16.05 -14.97
N LEU A 255 1.90 -15.73 -14.04
CA LEU A 255 0.48 -15.55 -14.35
C LEU A 255 0.22 -14.38 -15.30
N ALA A 256 0.92 -13.26 -15.12
CA ALA A 256 0.79 -12.10 -15.99
C ALA A 256 1.19 -12.43 -17.43
N ARG A 257 2.26 -13.22 -17.63
CA ARG A 257 2.64 -13.71 -18.96
C ARG A 257 1.60 -14.64 -19.55
N GLU A 258 1.05 -15.55 -18.76
CA GLU A 258 -0.01 -16.48 -19.19
C GLU A 258 -1.28 -15.73 -19.62
N ARG A 259 -1.67 -14.70 -18.87
CA ARG A 259 -2.90 -13.91 -19.12
C ARG A 259 -2.70 -12.73 -20.06
N GLY A 260 -1.49 -12.48 -20.54
CA GLY A 260 -1.16 -11.31 -21.36
C GLY A 260 -1.30 -9.98 -20.62
N TRP A 261 -1.19 -9.96 -19.29
CA TRP A 261 -1.17 -8.73 -18.50
C TRP A 261 0.14 -7.98 -18.71
N GLU A 262 0.04 -6.65 -18.76
CA GLU A 262 1.22 -5.79 -18.89
C GLU A 262 2.13 -5.96 -17.67
N ILE A 263 3.44 -6.01 -17.89
CA ILE A 263 4.44 -6.09 -16.82
C ILE A 263 5.35 -4.86 -16.91
N ARG A 264 5.45 -4.09 -15.83
CA ARG A 264 6.44 -3.01 -15.68
C ARG A 264 7.38 -3.30 -14.51
N ASP A 265 8.69 -3.34 -14.76
CA ASP A 265 9.69 -3.61 -13.73
C ASP A 265 10.66 -2.44 -13.58
N PHE A 266 10.36 -1.56 -12.63
CA PHE A 266 11.14 -0.34 -12.35
C PHE A 266 12.43 -0.61 -11.58
N ARG A 267 12.61 -1.83 -11.03
CA ARG A 267 13.85 -2.23 -10.36
C ARG A 267 15.02 -2.29 -11.34
N THR A 268 14.76 -2.66 -12.59
CA THR A 268 15.79 -2.85 -13.62
C THR A 268 16.39 -1.52 -14.06
N ALA A 269 15.55 -0.52 -14.34
CA ALA A 269 15.99 0.83 -14.71
C ALA A 269 16.88 1.45 -13.62
N ARG A 270 16.54 1.25 -12.35
CA ARG A 270 17.35 1.70 -11.22
C ARG A 270 18.69 0.98 -11.11
N LYS A 271 18.73 -0.35 -11.29
CA LYS A 271 19.99 -1.11 -11.31
C LYS A 271 20.91 -0.61 -12.43
N ALA A 272 20.35 -0.37 -13.62
CA ALA A 272 21.09 0.18 -14.75
C ALA A 272 21.65 1.58 -14.45
N ALA A 273 20.85 2.49 -13.89
CA ALA A 273 21.31 3.83 -13.51
C ALA A 273 22.43 3.79 -12.44
N ARG A 274 22.27 2.94 -11.41
CA ARG A 274 23.23 2.83 -10.30
C ARG A 274 24.59 2.27 -10.72
N ILE A 275 24.63 1.41 -11.74
CA ILE A 275 25.86 0.83 -12.27
C ILE A 275 26.45 1.70 -13.38
N GLY A 276 25.60 2.26 -14.25
CA GLY A 276 26.02 3.01 -15.43
C GLY A 276 26.59 4.39 -15.13
N VAL A 277 26.00 5.15 -14.18
CA VAL A 277 26.42 6.52 -13.88
C VAL A 277 27.84 6.58 -13.28
N PRO A 278 28.20 5.79 -12.25
CA PRO A 278 29.57 5.80 -11.74
C PRO A 278 30.60 5.33 -12.77
N SER A 279 30.26 4.33 -13.58
CA SER A 279 31.15 3.78 -14.61
C SER A 279 31.44 4.80 -15.72
N ALA A 280 30.41 5.54 -16.16
CA ALA A 280 30.57 6.61 -17.16
C ALA A 280 31.40 7.79 -16.62
N LEU A 281 31.18 8.19 -15.36
CA LEU A 281 31.96 9.25 -14.71
C LEU A 281 33.44 8.84 -14.56
N ALA A 282 33.72 7.60 -14.17
CA ALA A 282 35.09 7.09 -14.03
C ALA A 282 35.83 7.05 -15.38
N LEU A 283 35.17 6.56 -16.44
CA LEU A 283 35.72 6.57 -17.80
C LEU A 283 35.95 7.99 -18.31
N GLY A 284 35.00 8.90 -18.08
CA GLY A 284 35.13 10.31 -18.46
C GLY A 284 36.30 11.00 -17.74
N ALA A 285 36.48 10.75 -16.45
CA ALA A 285 37.59 11.30 -15.68
C ALA A 285 38.95 10.76 -16.15
N ALA A 286 39.06 9.46 -16.43
CA ALA A 286 40.28 8.85 -16.95
C ALA A 286 40.62 9.37 -18.36
N GLY A 287 39.63 9.46 -19.25
CA GLY A 287 39.80 10.02 -20.59
C GLY A 287 40.21 11.49 -20.56
N GLY A 288 39.59 12.30 -19.70
CA GLY A 288 39.95 13.71 -19.51
C GLY A 288 41.38 13.89 -18.97
N ALA A 289 41.81 13.06 -18.02
CA ALA A 289 43.17 13.10 -17.50
C ALA A 289 44.23 12.72 -18.55
N LEU A 290 43.95 11.70 -19.37
CA LEU A 290 44.81 11.30 -20.49
C LEU A 290 44.91 12.41 -21.54
N ALA A 291 43.80 13.01 -21.95
CA ALA A 291 43.80 14.12 -22.90
C ALA A 291 44.60 15.32 -22.39
N ALA A 292 44.44 15.68 -21.10
CA ALA A 292 45.22 16.76 -20.48
C ALA A 292 46.73 16.45 -20.40
N ALA A 293 47.11 15.19 -20.14
CA ALA A 293 48.51 14.77 -20.12
C ALA A 293 49.16 14.80 -21.51
N VAL A 294 48.42 14.44 -22.56
CA VAL A 294 48.88 14.53 -23.95
C VAL A 294 49.04 15.98 -24.38
N SER A 295 48.07 16.85 -24.07
CA SER A 295 48.14 18.28 -24.40
C SER A 295 49.36 18.96 -23.76
N ARG A 296 49.64 18.67 -22.47
CA ARG A 296 50.81 19.23 -21.75
C ARG A 296 52.16 18.76 -22.28
N ARG A 297 52.23 17.60 -22.95
CA ARG A 297 53.46 17.11 -23.59
C ARG A 297 53.72 17.82 -24.92
N HIS A 298 52.68 18.26 -25.61
CA HIS A 298 52.78 18.93 -26.90
C HIS A 298 53.13 20.42 -26.79
N GLU A 299 52.88 21.05 -25.64
CA GLU A 299 53.27 22.45 -25.35
C GLU A 299 54.72 22.61 -24.84
N ARG A 300 55.43 21.51 -24.57
CA ARG A 300 56.78 21.50 -23.96
C ARG A 300 57.88 21.00 -24.89
N GLY A 301 57.57 20.71 -26.16
CA GLY A 301 58.52 20.37 -27.21
C GLY A 301 58.53 21.43 -28.28
#